data_AF-A0A433ZZI4-F1
#
_entry.id   AF-A0A433ZZI4-F1
#
_cell.length_a   1.000
_cell.length_b   1.000
_cell.length_c   1.000
_cell.angle_alpha   90.00
_cell.angle_beta   90.00
_cell.angle_gamma   90.00
#
_symmetry.space_group_name_H-M   'P 1'
#
loop_
_entity.id
_entity.type
_entity.pdbx_description
1 polymer ?
#
loop_
_entity_poly.entity_id
_entity_poly.type
_entity_poly.pdbx_seq_one_letter_code
_entity_poly.pdbx_strand_id
1 'polypeptide(L)'
;HTPGVILRNIFENPAWYTAYTPYQPEISQGRLEAILNFQQMITDLTGMGIANSSMLDEGTAAAEAMTLLQRVGKSASNVFYVADDVLPQTLEVVQTR
;
A
#
# COMPACT_ATOMS: atom_id res chain seq x y z
N HIS A 1 11.01 14.47 -8.27
CA HIS A 1 11.97 14.23 -9.36
C HIS A 1 12.15 12.73 -9.52
N THR A 2 11.86 12.16 -10.69
CA THR A 2 12.04 10.72 -10.94
C THR A 2 13.40 10.49 -11.61
N PRO A 3 14.27 9.60 -11.08
CA PRO A 3 15.56 9.31 -11.70
C PRO A 3 15.40 8.84 -13.15
N GLY A 4 16.16 9.43 -14.08
CA GLY A 4 16.03 9.13 -15.52
C GLY A 4 16.23 7.64 -15.87
N VAL A 5 17.05 6.93 -15.10
CA VAL A 5 17.25 5.48 -15.25
C VAL A 5 16.00 4.66 -14.90
N ILE A 6 15.19 5.10 -13.93
CA ILE A 6 13.93 4.44 -13.55
C ILE A 6 12.86 4.75 -14.58
N LEU A 7 12.72 6.03 -14.95
CA LEU A 7 11.74 6.49 -15.93
C LEU A 7 11.88 5.70 -17.24
N ARG A 8 13.09 5.67 -17.81
CA ARG A 8 13.36 5.04 -19.11
C ARG A 8 13.25 3.51 -19.09
N ASN A 9 13.74 2.85 -18.03
CA ASN A 9 13.91 1.38 -18.06
C ASN A 9 12.78 0.61 -17.36
N ILE A 10 11.95 1.28 -16.57
CA ILE A 10 10.81 0.67 -15.86
C ILE A 10 9.50 1.28 -16.36
N PHE A 11 9.30 2.59 -16.19
CA PHE A 11 8.01 3.20 -16.47
C PHE A 11 7.68 3.24 -17.97
N GLU A 12 8.68 3.51 -18.82
CA GLU A 12 8.54 3.57 -20.28
C GLU A 12 8.84 2.22 -20.98
N ASN A 13 9.08 1.14 -20.22
CA ASN A 13 9.45 -0.16 -20.77
C ASN A 13 8.28 -1.17 -20.71
N PRO A 14 7.76 -1.65 -21.85
CA PRO A 14 6.62 -2.58 -21.87
C PRO A 14 6.87 -3.90 -21.17
N ALA A 15 8.12 -4.36 -21.04
CA ALA A 15 8.43 -5.55 -20.25
C ALA A 15 8.00 -5.39 -18.77
N TRP A 16 7.94 -4.15 -18.27
CA TRP A 16 7.61 -3.79 -16.89
C TRP A 16 6.17 -3.33 -16.66
N TYR A 17 5.33 -3.15 -17.68
CA TYR A 17 3.92 -2.78 -17.44
C TYR A 17 2.87 -3.58 -18.22
N THR A 18 3.27 -4.50 -19.11
CA THR A 18 2.31 -5.32 -19.88
C THR A 18 1.90 -6.62 -19.17
N ALA A 19 2.78 -7.21 -18.35
CA ALA A 19 2.44 -8.36 -17.53
C ALA A 19 1.46 -7.98 -16.40
N TYR A 20 0.53 -8.87 -16.08
CA TYR A 20 -0.46 -8.66 -15.02
C TYR A 20 -0.02 -9.27 -13.68
N THR A 21 -0.96 -9.49 -12.77
CA THR A 21 -0.73 -10.13 -11.47
C THR A 21 0.13 -11.39 -11.59
N PRO A 22 1.18 -11.54 -10.75
CA PRO A 22 2.16 -12.63 -10.86
C PRO A 22 1.61 -13.96 -10.33
N TYR A 23 0.54 -14.49 -10.96
CA TYR A 23 -0.07 -15.77 -10.58
C TYR A 23 0.86 -16.97 -10.81
N GLN A 24 1.80 -16.85 -11.76
CA GLN A 24 2.83 -17.85 -12.04
C GLN A 24 4.18 -17.32 -11.50
N PRO A 25 4.57 -17.68 -10.27
CA PRO A 25 5.74 -17.11 -9.61
C PRO A 25 7.04 -17.47 -10.33
N GLU A 26 7.14 -18.65 -10.95
CA GLU A 26 8.35 -19.15 -11.62
C GLU A 26 8.81 -18.26 -12.77
N ILE A 27 7.87 -17.58 -13.44
CA ILE A 27 8.13 -16.67 -14.56
C ILE A 27 7.99 -15.19 -14.19
N SER A 28 7.77 -14.89 -12.90
CA SER A 28 7.50 -13.52 -12.41
C SER A 28 8.51 -13.03 -11.38
N GLN A 29 9.62 -13.76 -11.17
CA GLN A 29 10.58 -13.52 -10.09
C GLN A 29 11.11 -12.09 -10.03
N GLY A 30 11.45 -11.47 -11.17
CA GLY A 30 11.98 -10.11 -11.19
C GLY A 30 11.02 -9.05 -10.59
N ARG A 31 9.70 -9.20 -10.78
CA ARG A 31 8.70 -8.29 -10.18
C ARG A 31 8.44 -8.63 -8.73
N LEU A 32 8.41 -9.92 -8.39
CA LEU A 32 8.23 -10.38 -7.02
C LEU A 32 9.38 -9.90 -6.11
N GLU A 33 10.61 -9.89 -6.62
CA GLU A 33 11.77 -9.35 -5.92
C GLU A 33 11.63 -7.83 -5.70
N ALA A 34 11.19 -7.07 -6.72
CA ALA A 34 10.93 -5.64 -6.55
C ALA A 34 9.82 -5.35 -5.53
N ILE A 35 8.77 -6.18 -5.48
CA ILE A 35 7.71 -6.10 -4.47
C ILE A 35 8.25 -6.42 -3.07
N LEU A 36 9.12 -7.41 -2.94
CA LEU A 36 9.77 -7.73 -1.66
C LEU A 36 10.64 -6.57 -1.17
N ASN A 37 11.38 -5.92 -2.07
CA ASN A 37 12.14 -4.71 -1.76
C ASN A 37 11.24 -3.56 -1.30
N PHE A 38 10.04 -3.41 -1.89
CA PHE A 38 9.05 -2.44 -1.44
C PHE A 38 8.58 -2.77 -0.01
N GLN A 39 8.24 -4.02 0.28
CA GLN A 39 7.84 -4.44 1.62
C GLN A 39 8.94 -4.16 2.66
N GLN A 40 10.19 -4.52 2.34
CA GLN A 40 11.34 -4.29 3.22
C GLN A 40 11.56 -2.79 3.49
N MET A 41 11.49 -1.95 2.44
CA MET A 41 11.61 -0.51 2.58
C MET A 41 10.54 0.05 3.54
N ILE A 42 9.29 -0.39 3.42
CA ILE A 42 8.20 0.04 4.30
C ILE A 42 8.43 -0.44 5.73
N THR A 43 8.84 -1.69 5.96
CA THR A 43 9.12 -2.20 7.31
C THR A 43 10.29 -1.46 7.96
N ASP A 44 11.35 -1.15 7.20
CA ASP A 44 12.51 -0.41 7.71
C ASP A 44 12.15 1.03 8.10
N LEU A 45 11.33 1.70 7.29
CA LEU A 45 10.92 3.09 7.54
C LEU A 45 9.89 3.23 8.66
N THR A 46 8.97 2.27 8.78
CA THR A 46 7.87 2.34 9.76
C THR A 46 8.20 1.64 11.07
N GLY A 47 9.20 0.76 11.10
CA GLY A 47 9.50 -0.11 12.23
C GLY A 47 8.46 -1.20 12.46
N MET A 48 7.53 -1.42 11.54
CA MET A 48 6.49 -2.44 11.64
C MET A 48 7.02 -3.81 11.21
N GLY A 49 6.46 -4.89 11.77
CA GLY A 49 6.94 -6.25 11.52
C GLY A 49 6.57 -6.82 10.15
N ILE A 50 5.54 -6.29 9.48
CA ILE A 50 5.07 -6.74 8.16
C ILE A 50 4.52 -5.57 7.35
N ALA A 51 4.62 -5.67 6.02
CA ALA A 51 4.00 -4.76 5.06
C ALA A 51 3.39 -5.56 3.89
N ASN A 52 2.37 -5.00 3.24
CA ASN A 52 1.76 -5.59 2.05
C ASN A 52 2.45 -5.09 0.76
N SER A 53 1.94 -5.52 -0.40
CA SER A 53 2.55 -5.19 -1.70
C SER A 53 2.11 -3.86 -2.32
N SER A 54 1.16 -3.16 -1.70
CA SER A 54 0.65 -1.79 -1.97
C SER A 54 -0.82 -1.67 -1.56
N MET A 55 -1.33 -0.44 -1.56
CA MET A 55 -2.76 -0.08 -1.53
C MET A 55 -3.05 0.91 -2.66
N LEU A 56 -4.32 1.26 -2.88
CA LEU A 56 -4.71 2.19 -3.95
C LEU A 56 -4.21 3.62 -3.68
N ASP A 57 -4.49 4.12 -2.48
CA ASP A 57 -4.09 5.45 -2.01
C ASP A 57 -4.09 5.51 -0.47
N GLU A 58 -3.71 6.65 0.09
CA GLU A 58 -3.64 6.89 1.54
C GLU A 58 -5.01 6.77 2.22
N GLY A 59 -6.05 7.40 1.67
CA GLY A 59 -7.39 7.44 2.27
C GLY A 59 -8.02 6.06 2.37
N THR A 60 -7.92 5.28 1.29
CA THR A 60 -8.40 3.90 1.26
C THR A 60 -7.56 2.99 2.14
N ALA A 61 -6.24 3.21 2.23
CA ALA A 61 -5.40 2.49 3.19
C ALA A 61 -5.79 2.79 4.64
N ALA A 62 -6.11 4.04 4.98
CA ALA A 62 -6.60 4.43 6.30
C ALA A 62 -7.96 3.79 6.62
N ALA A 63 -8.88 3.76 5.66
CA ALA A 63 -10.18 3.10 5.81
C ALA A 63 -10.06 1.57 5.99
N GLU A 64 -9.12 0.92 5.29
CA GLU A 64 -8.82 -0.50 5.51
C GLU A 64 -8.15 -0.75 6.87
N ALA A 65 -7.32 0.19 7.36
CA ALA A 65 -6.79 0.13 8.72
C ALA A 65 -7.90 0.24 9.78
N MET A 66 -8.88 1.14 9.60
CA MET A 66 -10.08 1.21 10.43
C MET A 66 -10.84 -0.12 10.44
N THR A 67 -11.06 -0.70 9.26
CA THR A 67 -11.75 -1.99 9.10
C THR A 67 -11.00 -3.13 9.78
N LEU A 68 -9.66 -3.18 9.64
CA LEU A 68 -8.82 -4.16 10.31
C LEU A 68 -8.95 -4.04 11.84
N LEU A 69 -8.85 -2.82 12.38
CA LEU A 69 -8.99 -2.55 13.82
C LEU A 69 -10.36 -2.98 14.35
N GLN A 70 -11.44 -2.73 13.61
CA GLN A 70 -12.78 -3.16 13.98
C GLN A 70 -12.91 -4.69 14.01
N ARG A 71 -12.25 -5.41 13.09
CA ARG A 71 -12.30 -6.88 13.01
C ARG A 71 -11.47 -7.57 14.10
N VAL A 72 -10.30 -7.04 14.43
CA VAL A 72 -9.38 -7.65 15.42
C VAL A 72 -9.60 -7.11 16.84
N GLY A 73 -10.21 -5.94 16.96
CA GLY A 73 -10.50 -5.28 18.22
C GLY A 73 -11.54 -6.03 19.05
N LYS A 74 -11.41 -5.96 20.37
CA LYS A 74 -12.36 -6.53 21.34
C LYS A 74 -13.31 -5.50 21.94
N SER A 75 -13.18 -4.24 21.52
CA SER A 75 -14.01 -3.14 22.03
C SER A 75 -15.44 -3.28 21.51
N ALA A 76 -16.42 -3.04 22.38
CA ALA A 76 -17.82 -2.93 21.98
C ALA A 76 -18.17 -1.54 21.41
N SER A 77 -17.22 -0.59 21.43
CA SER A 77 -17.43 0.75 20.91
C SER A 77 -17.49 0.75 19.38
N ASN A 78 -18.46 1.48 18.83
CA ASN A 78 -18.59 1.76 17.40
C ASN A 78 -17.97 3.11 17.00
N VAL A 79 -17.22 3.75 17.90
CA VAL A 79 -16.59 5.05 17.64
C VAL A 79 -15.16 4.85 17.18
N PHE A 80 -14.84 5.38 15.99
CA PHE A 80 -13.47 5.49 15.48
C PHE A 80 -13.02 6.94 15.55
N TYR A 81 -11.87 7.18 16.20
CA TYR A 81 -11.32 8.53 16.36
C TYR A 81 -10.38 8.87 15.18
N VAL A 82 -10.56 10.06 14.61
CA VAL A 82 -9.69 10.64 13.58
C VAL A 82 -9.23 12.01 14.06
N ALA A 83 -7.93 12.29 13.94
CA ALA A 83 -7.35 13.55 14.38
C ALA A 83 -7.77 14.72 13.47
N ASP A 84 -7.76 15.95 14.00
CA ASP A 84 -8.23 17.15 13.28
C ASP A 84 -7.26 17.63 12.18
N ASP A 85 -6.01 17.16 12.19
CA ASP A 85 -4.93 17.57 11.30
C ASP A 85 -4.64 16.57 10.17
N VAL A 86 -5.52 15.58 9.98
CA VAL A 86 -5.45 14.69 8.81
C VAL A 86 -5.80 15.43 7.52
N LEU A 87 -5.37 14.88 6.40
CA LEU A 87 -5.73 15.43 5.09
C LEU A 87 -7.26 15.37 4.88
N PRO A 88 -7.91 16.43 4.36
CA PRO A 88 -9.36 16.47 4.21
C PRO A 88 -9.93 15.31 3.39
N GLN A 89 -9.24 14.90 2.32
CA GLN A 89 -9.65 13.77 1.48
C GLN A 89 -9.52 12.42 2.21
N THR A 90 -8.55 12.27 3.11
CA THR A 90 -8.39 11.06 3.92
C THR A 90 -9.56 10.94 4.90
N LEU A 91 -9.95 12.05 5.53
CA LEU A 91 -11.14 12.10 6.40
C LEU A 91 -12.42 11.75 5.64
N GLU A 92 -12.63 12.33 4.46
CA GLU A 92 -13.80 12.07 3.62
C GLU A 92 -13.92 10.59 3.23
N VAL A 93 -12.81 9.96 2.82
CA VAL A 93 -12.78 8.54 2.48
C VAL A 93 -13.07 7.66 3.71
N VAL A 94 -12.48 7.97 4.86
CA VAL A 94 -12.73 7.24 6.12
C VAL A 94 -14.18 7.38 6.57
N GLN A 95 -14.79 8.56 6.43
CA GLN A 95 -16.19 8.79 6.80
C GLN A 95 -17.19 8.08 5.87
N THR A 96 -16.82 7.87 4.60
CA THR A 96 -17.69 7.24 3.60
C THR A 96 -17.73 5.71 3.74
N ARG A 97 -16.73 5.10 4.38
CA ARG A 97 -16.54 3.64 4.48
C ARG A 97 -17.18 3.06 5.74
#